data_AF-V5GPX6-F1
#
_entry.id   AF-V5GPX6-F1
#
_cell.length_a   1.000
_cell.length_b   1.000
_cell.length_c   1.000
_cell.angle_alpha   90.00
_cell.angle_beta   90.00
_cell.angle_gamma   90.00
#
_symmetry.space_group_name_H-M   'P 1'
#
loop_
_entity.id
_entity.type
_entity.pdbx_description
1 polymer ?
#
loop_
_entity_poly.entity_id
_entity_poly.type
_entity_poly.pdbx_seq_one_letter_code
_entity_poly.pdbx_strand_id
1 'polypeptide(L)'
;INTTGCYKEFPYISLCGKERNFVKCDDYPFVFTHVLNKEDQEELRLAYNHAGDFLTLTFQPEKIFMLPETGRVYHPAPDRAGSIGLIRSKLAIEFSKYFLFDEGEFSPPTQFIYENKTYNLDRHWYHNVIKTKPIQTIGI
;
A
#
# COMPACT_ATOMS: atom_id res chain seq x y z
N ILE A 1 6.63 10.86 -10.76
CA ILE A 1 5.43 11.46 -11.40
C ILE A 1 5.84 11.90 -12.81
N ASN A 2 4.99 11.71 -13.80
CA ASN A 2 5.21 12.20 -15.16
C ASN A 2 4.97 13.71 -15.23
N THR A 3 6.06 14.47 -15.33
CA THR A 3 6.02 15.94 -15.51
C THR A 3 6.61 16.36 -16.86
N THR A 4 6.81 15.40 -17.77
CA THR A 4 7.52 15.65 -19.04
C THR A 4 6.64 16.27 -20.12
N GLY A 5 5.31 16.21 -19.96
CA GLY A 5 4.34 16.64 -20.96
C GLY A 5 4.07 15.62 -22.08
N CYS A 6 4.92 14.58 -22.20
CA CYS A 6 4.72 13.44 -23.10
C CYS A 6 3.80 12.38 -22.46
N TYR A 7 2.99 11.69 -23.26
CA TYR A 7 2.15 10.56 -22.83
C TYR A 7 1.36 10.85 -21.55
N LYS A 8 0.52 11.90 -21.61
CA LYS A 8 -0.20 12.48 -20.45
C LYS A 8 -1.14 11.48 -19.76
N GLU A 9 -1.57 10.45 -20.48
CA GLU A 9 -2.38 9.34 -20.00
C GLU A 9 -1.62 8.40 -19.05
N PHE A 10 -0.29 8.51 -18.98
CA PHE A 10 0.58 7.77 -18.07
C PHE A 10 1.10 8.68 -16.94
N PRO A 11 0.54 8.59 -15.72
CA PRO A 11 0.85 9.50 -14.61
C PRO A 11 2.22 9.27 -13.97
N TYR A 12 2.85 8.13 -14.21
CA TYR A 12 4.12 7.76 -13.59
C TYR A 12 5.23 7.54 -14.62
N ILE A 13 6.48 7.75 -14.18
CA ILE A 13 7.68 7.43 -14.96
C ILE A 13 8.54 6.51 -14.11
N SER A 14 8.98 5.39 -14.69
CA SER A 14 10.02 4.53 -14.15
C SER A 14 11.31 4.73 -14.95
N LEU A 15 12.42 4.99 -14.26
CA LEU A 15 13.72 5.25 -14.86
C LEU A 15 14.60 4.00 -14.72
N CYS A 16 15.16 3.53 -15.84
CA CYS A 16 16.10 2.41 -15.87
C CYS A 16 17.33 2.81 -16.68
N GLY A 17 18.35 3.36 -16.00
CA GLY A 17 19.52 3.92 -16.67
C GLY A 17 19.13 5.09 -17.59
N LYS A 18 19.36 4.94 -18.90
CA LYS A 18 18.98 5.94 -19.92
C LYS A 18 17.52 5.77 -20.38
N GLU A 19 16.88 4.65 -20.06
CA GLU A 19 15.51 4.32 -20.47
C GLU A 19 14.47 4.99 -19.56
N ARG A 20 13.37 5.42 -20.17
CA ARG A 20 12.20 5.99 -19.49
C ARG A 20 10.96 5.19 -19.87
N ASN A 21 10.33 4.59 -18.89
CA ASN A 21 9.07 3.89 -19.05
C ASN A 21 7.92 4.75 -18.52
N PHE A 22 6.92 5.00 -19.35
CA PHE A 22 5.68 5.67 -18.97
C PHE A 22 4.70 4.64 -18.44
N VAL A 23 4.22 4.82 -17.20
CA VAL A 23 3.49 3.78 -16.46
C VAL A 23 2.12 4.29 -16.00
N LYS A 24 1.12 3.45 -16.21
CA LYS A 24 -0.25 3.56 -15.69
C LYS A 24 -0.57 2.22 -15.01
N CYS A 25 -1.23 2.28 -13.87
CA CYS A 25 -1.59 1.10 -13.08
C CYS A 25 -3.10 1.09 -12.86
N ASP A 26 -3.67 -0.11 -12.71
CA ASP A 26 -5.11 -0.26 -12.48
C ASP A 26 -5.54 0.13 -11.05
N ASP A 27 -4.59 0.08 -10.10
CA ASP A 27 -4.83 0.38 -8.69
C ASP A 27 -3.80 1.43 -8.19
N TYR A 28 -2.76 1.01 -7.46
CA TYR A 28 -1.68 1.88 -7.02
C TYR A 28 -0.32 1.45 -7.60
N PRO A 29 0.56 2.40 -7.94
CA PRO A 29 1.88 2.08 -8.51
C PRO A 29 2.83 1.46 -7.48
N PHE A 30 2.53 1.61 -6.20
CA PHE A 30 3.36 1.12 -5.11
C PHE A 30 2.82 -0.22 -4.59
N VAL A 31 3.62 -1.27 -4.69
CA VAL A 31 3.21 -2.62 -4.29
C VAL A 31 4.19 -3.18 -3.27
N PHE A 32 3.72 -3.38 -2.05
CA PHE A 32 4.45 -4.03 -0.97
C PHE A 32 4.41 -5.55 -1.15
N THR A 33 5.55 -6.19 -0.95
CA THR A 33 5.77 -7.59 -1.34
C THR A 33 6.03 -8.50 -0.15
N HIS A 34 6.79 -8.05 0.85
CA HIS A 34 7.17 -8.83 2.03
C HIS A 34 7.39 -7.90 3.22
N VAL A 35 7.17 -8.43 4.43
CA VAL A 35 7.70 -7.80 5.66
C VAL A 35 9.13 -8.28 5.85
N LEU A 36 10.03 -7.36 6.11
CA LEU A 36 11.40 -7.64 6.52
C LEU A 36 11.48 -7.43 8.03
N ASN A 37 11.86 -8.49 8.71
CA ASN A 37 12.27 -8.43 10.11
C ASN A 37 13.81 -8.45 10.09
N LYS A 38 14.43 -7.35 10.50
CA LYS A 38 15.88 -7.30 10.67
C LYS A 38 16.14 -7.66 12.12
N GLU A 39 16.80 -8.80 12.35
CA GLU A 39 17.10 -9.33 13.69
C GLU A 39 17.81 -8.30 14.60
N ASP A 40 18.47 -7.29 14.00
CA ASP A 40 19.16 -6.19 14.69
C ASP A 40 18.37 -4.86 14.80
N GLN A 41 17.13 -4.80 14.29
CA GLN A 41 16.31 -3.58 14.34
C GLN A 41 14.92 -3.87 14.92
N GLU A 42 14.53 -3.11 15.94
CA GLU A 42 13.15 -3.12 16.48
C GLU A 42 12.10 -2.60 15.48
N GLU A 43 12.53 -2.01 14.35
CA GLU A 43 11.65 -1.42 13.34
C GLU A 43 11.30 -2.44 12.24
N LEU A 44 10.04 -2.87 12.21
CA LEU A 44 9.48 -3.65 11.11
C LEU A 44 9.42 -2.84 9.82
N ARG A 45 9.73 -3.49 8.70
CA ARG A 45 9.73 -2.82 7.39
C ARG A 45 8.94 -3.58 6.33
N LEU A 46 8.27 -2.85 5.46
CA LEU A 46 7.65 -3.39 4.24
C LEU A 46 8.57 -3.15 3.04
N ALA A 47 8.96 -4.22 2.37
CA ALA A 47 9.73 -4.17 1.13
C ALA A 47 8.82 -4.03 -0.10
N TYR A 48 9.25 -3.26 -1.09
CA TYR A 48 8.53 -3.05 -2.36
C TYR A 48 9.45 -3.23 -3.57
N ASN A 49 8.85 -3.40 -4.76
CA ASN A 49 9.55 -3.57 -6.04
C ASN A 49 10.61 -4.69 -6.11
N HIS A 50 10.51 -5.71 -5.23
CA HIS A 50 11.45 -6.84 -5.20
C HIS A 50 12.93 -6.45 -5.04
N ALA A 51 13.25 -5.25 -4.57
CA ALA A 51 14.62 -4.80 -4.38
C ALA A 51 15.16 -5.11 -2.97
N GLY A 52 14.57 -6.09 -2.28
CA GLY A 52 14.94 -6.48 -0.91
C GLY A 52 15.02 -5.28 0.03
N ASP A 53 16.15 -5.17 0.73
CA ASP A 53 16.43 -4.14 1.72
C ASP A 53 16.60 -2.72 1.16
N PHE A 54 16.87 -2.58 -0.14
CA PHE A 54 17.14 -1.29 -0.76
C PHE A 54 15.90 -0.40 -0.87
N LEU A 55 14.72 -1.03 -0.96
CA LEU A 55 13.45 -0.35 -1.14
C LEU A 55 12.46 -0.81 -0.07
N THR A 56 12.51 -0.11 1.06
CA THR A 56 11.70 -0.42 2.24
C THR A 56 11.05 0.83 2.81
N LEU A 57 9.91 0.64 3.48
CA LEU A 57 9.24 1.66 4.30
C LEU A 57 8.95 1.10 5.68
N THR A 58 8.89 1.96 6.69
CA THR A 58 8.46 1.58 8.03
C THR A 58 7.08 0.96 7.98
N PHE A 59 6.96 -0.26 8.52
CA PHE A 59 5.69 -0.93 8.65
C PHE A 59 4.93 -0.32 9.83
N GLN A 60 3.69 0.11 9.58
CA GLN A 60 2.75 0.63 10.58
C GLN A 60 1.57 -0.34 10.63
N PRO A 61 1.60 -1.37 11.49
CA PRO A 61 0.58 -2.41 11.55
C PRO A 61 -0.83 -1.86 11.76
N GLU A 62 -0.96 -0.80 12.57
CA GLU A 62 -2.19 -0.09 12.86
C GLU A 62 -2.79 0.64 11.65
N LYS A 63 -2.02 0.83 10.58
CA LYS A 63 -2.48 1.48 9.34
C LYS A 63 -2.74 0.50 8.20
N ILE A 64 -2.69 -0.80 8.45
CA ILE A 64 -3.17 -1.76 7.47
C ILE A 64 -4.67 -1.59 7.27
N PHE A 65 -5.08 -1.44 6.02
CA PHE A 65 -6.46 -1.21 5.66
C PHE A 65 -6.92 -2.26 4.65
N MET A 66 -7.94 -3.04 5.01
CA MET A 66 -8.62 -3.92 4.06
C MET A 66 -9.87 -3.21 3.51
N LEU A 67 -9.97 -3.14 2.18
CA LEU A 67 -11.14 -2.63 1.49
C LEU A 67 -12.22 -3.72 1.40
N PRO A 68 -13.36 -3.59 2.10
CA PRO A 68 -14.37 -4.65 2.22
C PRO A 68 -14.87 -5.20 0.88
N GLU A 69 -15.04 -4.32 -0.11
CA GLU A 69 -15.68 -4.65 -1.39
C GLU A 69 -14.83 -5.59 -2.25
N THR A 70 -13.52 -5.61 -2.04
CA THR A 70 -12.56 -6.35 -2.89
C THR A 70 -11.64 -7.27 -2.10
N GLY A 71 -11.57 -7.12 -0.78
CA GLY A 71 -10.58 -7.77 0.08
C GLY A 71 -9.13 -7.29 -0.16
N ARG A 72 -8.92 -6.26 -1.00
CA ARG A 72 -7.58 -5.70 -1.21
C ARG A 72 -7.09 -5.03 0.06
N VAL A 73 -5.81 -5.23 0.35
CA VAL A 73 -5.16 -4.70 1.54
C VAL A 73 -4.20 -3.60 1.13
N TYR A 74 -4.18 -2.50 1.87
CA TYR A 74 -3.39 -1.32 1.61
C TYR A 74 -2.61 -0.87 2.84
N HIS A 75 -1.55 -0.11 2.59
CA HIS A 75 -0.72 0.54 3.60
C HIS A 75 -0.28 1.92 3.10
N PRO A 76 -0.03 2.90 3.97
CA PRO A 76 0.49 4.21 3.55
C PRO A 76 1.77 4.11 2.70
N ALA A 77 1.78 4.86 1.61
CA ALA A 77 2.95 5.01 0.74
C ALA A 77 3.37 6.48 0.66
N PRO A 78 4.53 6.82 0.06
CA PRO A 78 4.95 8.20 -0.10
C PRO A 78 3.98 8.99 -0.99
N ASP A 79 3.79 10.28 -0.72
CA ASP A 79 2.85 11.13 -1.46
C ASP A 79 3.13 11.19 -2.96
N ARG A 80 4.42 11.16 -3.33
CA ARG A 80 4.86 11.10 -4.73
C ARG A 80 4.37 9.86 -5.50
N ALA A 81 3.90 8.84 -4.79
CA ALA A 81 3.35 7.59 -5.31
C ALA A 81 1.83 7.46 -5.07
N GLY A 82 1.17 8.55 -4.67
CA GLY A 82 -0.27 8.58 -4.43
C GLY A 82 -0.68 8.21 -2.99
N SER A 83 0.24 8.27 -2.02
CA SER A 83 0.00 8.12 -0.57
C SER A 83 -0.54 6.76 -0.10
N ILE A 84 -0.89 5.86 -1.03
CA ILE A 84 -1.45 4.53 -0.79
C ILE A 84 -0.62 3.52 -1.57
N GLY A 85 -0.22 2.44 -0.91
CA GLY A 85 0.41 1.28 -1.53
C GLY A 85 -0.43 0.03 -1.34
N LEU A 86 -0.48 -0.80 -2.38
CA LEU A 86 -1.15 -2.09 -2.39
C LEU A 86 -0.26 -3.13 -1.70
N ILE A 87 -0.83 -3.93 -0.80
CA ILE A 87 -0.20 -5.16 -0.33
C ILE A 87 -0.45 -6.24 -1.38
N ARG A 88 0.61 -6.87 -1.90
CA ARG A 88 0.49 -7.96 -2.89
C ARG A 88 -0.35 -9.11 -2.32
N SER A 89 -1.15 -9.76 -3.17
CA SER A 89 -2.08 -10.83 -2.77
C SER A 89 -1.47 -11.90 -1.87
N LYS A 90 -0.23 -12.33 -2.12
CA LYS A 90 0.46 -13.30 -1.27
C LYS A 90 0.59 -12.79 0.18
N LEU A 91 1.12 -11.59 0.35
CA LEU A 91 1.27 -10.97 1.67
C LEU A 91 -0.09 -10.63 2.30
N ALA A 92 -1.09 -10.26 1.49
CA ALA A 92 -2.44 -10.01 1.98
C ALA A 92 -3.09 -11.29 2.55
N ILE A 93 -2.87 -12.46 1.93
CA ILE A 93 -3.32 -13.76 2.42
C ILE A 93 -2.55 -14.16 3.69
N GLU A 94 -1.28 -13.80 3.80
CA GLU A 94 -0.52 -14.00 5.04
C GLU A 94 -1.10 -13.12 6.17
N PHE A 95 -1.41 -11.86 5.88
CA PHE A 95 -2.05 -10.94 6.82
C PHE A 95 -3.47 -11.33 7.19
N SER A 96 -4.22 -12.01 6.32
CA SER A 96 -5.63 -12.32 6.59
C SER A 96 -5.82 -13.21 7.82
N LYS A 97 -4.83 -14.03 8.15
CA LYS A 97 -4.81 -14.90 9.34
C LYS A 97 -4.75 -14.13 10.66
N TYR A 98 -4.39 -12.85 10.59
CA TYR A 98 -4.11 -11.99 11.73
C TYR A 98 -5.16 -10.90 11.93
N PHE A 99 -6.15 -10.82 11.05
CA PHE A 99 -7.25 -9.87 11.18
C PHE A 99 -8.33 -10.38 12.12
N LEU A 100 -8.86 -9.47 12.95
CA LEU A 100 -10.03 -9.72 13.78
C LEU A 100 -11.22 -8.90 13.29
N PHE A 101 -12.39 -9.54 13.29
CA PHE A 101 -13.64 -9.02 12.74
C PHE A 101 -14.70 -8.93 13.85
N ASP A 102 -14.59 -7.91 14.71
CA ASP A 102 -15.52 -7.76 15.85
C ASP A 102 -16.89 -7.19 15.43
N GLU A 103 -16.94 -6.50 14.29
CA GLU A 103 -18.15 -5.84 13.75
C GLU A 103 -18.93 -6.75 12.77
N GLY A 104 -18.63 -8.05 12.72
CA GLY A 104 -19.27 -9.04 11.84
C GLY A 104 -18.50 -9.35 10.55
N GLU A 105 -18.86 -10.45 9.88
CA GLU A 105 -18.13 -11.02 8.74
C GLU A 105 -18.11 -10.12 7.47
N PHE A 106 -19.10 -9.24 7.33
CA PHE A 106 -19.19 -8.30 6.21
C PHE A 106 -18.54 -6.94 6.49
N SER A 107 -18.08 -6.71 7.72
CA SER A 107 -17.41 -5.49 8.13
C SER A 107 -15.90 -5.61 7.90
N PRO A 108 -15.17 -4.51 7.62
CA PRO A 108 -13.72 -4.55 7.62
C PRO A 108 -13.17 -4.96 8.99
N PRO A 109 -11.95 -5.52 9.05
CA PRO A 109 -11.34 -5.86 10.32
C PRO A 109 -11.15 -4.63 11.21
N THR A 110 -11.33 -4.83 12.50
CA THR A 110 -11.18 -3.81 13.55
C THR A 110 -9.79 -3.83 14.15
N GLN A 111 -9.16 -5.00 14.19
CA GLN A 111 -7.86 -5.22 14.78
C GLN A 111 -6.96 -6.09 13.91
N PHE A 112 -5.66 -5.99 14.16
CA PHE A 112 -4.63 -6.78 13.52
C PHE A 112 -3.63 -7.29 14.57
N ILE A 113 -3.44 -8.61 14.63
CA ILE A 113 -2.51 -9.25 15.57
C ILE A 113 -1.20 -9.54 14.84
N TYR A 114 -0.13 -8.82 15.16
CA TYR A 114 1.17 -9.02 14.51
C TYR A 114 2.29 -9.09 15.54
N GLU A 115 3.15 -10.11 15.41
CA GLU A 115 4.25 -10.38 16.35
C GLU A 115 3.80 -10.35 17.83
N ASN A 116 2.70 -11.06 18.13
CA ASN A 116 2.10 -11.16 19.46
C ASN A 116 1.62 -9.84 20.07
N LYS A 117 1.47 -8.79 19.26
CA LYS A 117 0.87 -7.50 19.65
C LYS A 117 -0.44 -7.28 18.90
N THR A 118 -1.44 -6.76 19.60
CA THR A 118 -2.73 -6.39 19.01
C THR A 118 -2.72 -4.90 18.68
N TYR A 119 -3.03 -4.57 17.43
CA TYR A 119 -3.15 -3.20 16.93
C TYR A 119 -4.60 -2.91 16.58
N ASN A 120 -5.14 -1.80 17.10
CA ASN A 120 -6.43 -1.28 16.62
C ASN A 120 -6.21 -0.58 15.29
N LEU A 121 -6.99 -0.96 14.27
CA LEU A 121 -6.80 -0.43 12.92
C LEU A 121 -7.38 0.98 12.79
N ASP A 122 -6.54 1.94 12.42
CA ASP A 122 -7.00 3.24 11.97
C ASP A 122 -7.52 3.11 10.53
N ARG A 123 -8.85 3.16 10.38
CA ARG A 123 -9.51 3.10 9.06
C ARG A 123 -9.66 4.47 8.40
N HIS A 124 -9.44 5.57 9.13
CA HIS A 124 -9.78 6.92 8.66
C HIS A 124 -8.75 7.46 7.68
N TRP A 125 -7.47 7.10 7.84
CA TRP A 125 -6.40 7.61 6.98
C TRP A 125 -6.67 7.35 5.49
N TYR A 126 -7.16 6.16 5.14
CA TYR A 126 -7.41 5.78 3.75
C TYR A 126 -8.48 6.67 3.11
N HIS A 127 -9.61 6.84 3.81
CA HIS A 127 -10.69 7.70 3.35
C HIS A 127 -10.29 9.17 3.28
N ASN A 128 -9.46 9.65 4.21
CA ASN A 128 -8.94 11.02 4.18
C ASN A 128 -8.05 11.25 2.96
N VAL A 129 -7.15 10.31 2.64
CA VAL A 129 -6.32 10.39 1.44
C VAL A 129 -7.17 10.43 0.19
N ILE A 130 -8.19 9.57 0.07
CA ILE A 130 -9.06 9.55 -1.11
C ILE A 130 -9.85 10.86 -1.26
N LYS A 131 -10.41 11.41 -0.17
CA LYS A 131 -11.15 12.67 -0.21
C LYS A 131 -10.30 13.86 -0.65
N THR A 132 -9.02 13.87 -0.26
CA THR A 132 -8.09 14.96 -0.56
C THR A 132 -7.44 14.85 -1.94
N LYS A 133 -7.53 13.69 -2.61
CA LYS A 133 -7.07 13.58 -3.98
C LYS A 133 -8.01 14.35 -4.91
N PRO A 134 -7.51 15.28 -5.74
CA PRO A 134 -8.31 15.80 -6.82
C PRO A 134 -8.73 14.62 -7.70
N ILE A 135 -10.02 14.56 -8.04
CA ILE A 135 -10.57 13.59 -8.99
C ILE A 135 -9.69 13.69 -10.25
N GLN A 136 -8.78 12.75 -10.45
CA GLN A 136 -8.24 12.52 -11.78
C GLN A 136 -9.40 11.92 -12.54
N THR A 137 -10.12 12.79 -13.25
CA THR A 137 -11.20 12.42 -14.15
C THR A 137 -10.68 11.31 -15.04
N ILE A 138 -11.14 10.08 -14.79
CA ILE A 138 -11.10 9.01 -15.76
C ILE A 138 -12.04 9.51 -16.86
N GLY A 139 -11.46 10.14 -17.89
CA GLY A 139 -12.18 10.50 -19.09
C GLY A 139 -12.77 9.23 -19.67
N ILE A 140 -14.09 9.18 -19.70
CA ILE A 140 -14.86 8.35 -20.62
C ILE A 140 -14.80 9.06 -21.98
#